data_AF-A0A661C5A2-F1
#
_entry.id   AF-A0A661C5A2-F1
#
_cell.length_a   1.000
_cell.length_b   1.000
_cell.length_c   1.000
_cell.angle_alpha   90.00
_cell.angle_beta   90.00
_cell.angle_gamma   90.00
#
_symmetry.space_group_name_H-M   'P 1'
#
loop_
_entity.id
_entity.type
_entity.pdbx_description
1 polymer ?
#
loop_
_entity_poly.entity_id
_entity_poly.type
_entity_poly.pdbx_seq_one_letter_code
_entity_poly.pdbx_strand_id
1 'polypeptide(L)'
;MLPAIRSDEHLYSVPKFDLGKSDIKDFMNELSGFHEQFADCFQRSESRAHFFKYMAGQFSPIERKSIEPIALAVKDGNVRAMQRFVSDAPWDDNKMIAKYRNLVNDDLGSPDGALIFDESGFIKKGKDSIGVARQYCGTAGKVDNCQVGVFAAYVSEQGYALVDKRLFIPQKWFTDDY
;
A
#
# COMPACT_ATOMS: atom_id res chain seq x y z
N MET A 1 -14.45 -14.82 -4.58
CA MET A 1 -14.59 -16.24 -4.18
C MET A 1 -13.18 -16.81 -4.13
N LEU A 2 -12.68 -17.17 -2.94
CA LEU A 2 -11.32 -17.70 -2.79
C LEU A 2 -11.24 -19.14 -3.34
N PRO A 3 -10.07 -19.61 -3.83
CA PRO A 3 -9.92 -20.96 -4.36
C PRO A 3 -10.19 -22.05 -3.30
N ALA A 4 -10.81 -23.17 -3.71
CA ALA A 4 -11.25 -24.26 -2.82
C ALA A 4 -10.12 -24.91 -2.00
N ILE A 5 -8.86 -24.82 -2.43
CA ILE A 5 -7.69 -25.32 -1.66
C ILE A 5 -7.45 -24.54 -0.36
N ARG A 6 -8.08 -23.37 -0.18
CA ARG A 6 -8.03 -22.60 1.08
C ARG A 6 -9.11 -23.01 2.10
N SER A 7 -9.92 -24.03 1.82
CA SER A 7 -11.14 -24.33 2.61
C SER A 7 -10.96 -25.42 3.65
N ASP A 8 -9.99 -26.34 3.47
CA ASP A 8 -9.99 -27.61 4.22
C ASP A 8 -8.91 -27.68 5.32
N GLU A 9 -7.99 -26.72 5.39
CA GLU A 9 -7.01 -26.57 6.48
C GLU A 9 -7.16 -25.19 7.13
N HIS A 10 -8.27 -24.96 7.83
CA HIS A 10 -8.44 -23.75 8.63
C HIS A 10 -7.77 -23.92 9.99
N LEU A 11 -6.45 -23.65 10.07
CA LEU A 11 -5.81 -23.38 11.35
C LEU A 11 -6.55 -22.26 12.11
N TYR A 12 -7.11 -21.29 11.36
CA TYR A 12 -7.85 -20.15 11.91
C TYR A 12 -9.10 -19.83 11.07
N SER A 13 -10.19 -19.42 11.73
CA SER A 13 -11.39 -18.93 11.06
C SER A 13 -11.11 -17.58 10.40
N VAL A 14 -11.38 -17.44 9.10
CA VAL A 14 -11.31 -16.13 8.44
C VAL A 14 -12.30 -15.19 9.14
N PRO A 15 -11.84 -14.01 9.63
CA PRO A 15 -12.73 -13.02 10.22
C PRO A 15 -13.88 -12.72 9.26
N LYS A 16 -15.11 -12.83 9.75
CA LYS A 16 -16.28 -12.46 8.95
C LYS A 16 -16.33 -10.94 8.87
N PHE A 17 -16.11 -10.40 7.67
CA PHE A 17 -16.38 -9.01 7.37
C PHE A 17 -17.91 -8.80 7.33
N ASP A 18 -18.52 -8.74 8.51
CA ASP A 18 -19.95 -8.53 8.69
C ASP A 18 -20.30 -7.05 8.44
N LEU A 19 -20.21 -6.63 7.17
CA LEU A 19 -20.49 -5.27 6.74
C LEU A 19 -21.99 -4.95 6.85
N GLY A 20 -22.32 -4.00 7.72
CA GLY A 20 -23.64 -3.41 7.88
C GLY A 20 -23.86 -2.15 7.03
N LYS A 21 -25.12 -1.70 6.94
CA LYS A 21 -25.46 -0.41 6.29
C LYS A 21 -24.85 0.79 7.03
N SER A 22 -24.67 0.70 8.35
CA SER A 22 -24.00 1.71 9.18
C SER A 22 -22.58 1.95 8.71
N ASP A 23 -21.85 0.87 8.42
CA ASP A 23 -20.43 0.92 8.09
C ASP A 23 -20.22 1.66 6.77
N ILE A 24 -21.15 1.52 5.81
CA ILE A 24 -21.15 2.30 4.57
C ILE A 24 -21.39 3.79 4.85
N LYS A 25 -22.31 4.10 5.77
CA LYS A 25 -22.67 5.48 6.10
C LYS A 25 -21.53 6.22 6.80
N ASP A 26 -20.83 5.52 7.69
CA ASP A 26 -19.77 6.10 8.53
C ASP A 26 -18.36 5.88 7.96
N PHE A 27 -18.21 5.12 6.86
CA PHE A 27 -16.92 4.82 6.22
C PHE A 27 -16.03 6.05 6.02
N MET A 28 -16.59 7.18 5.57
CA MET A 28 -15.79 8.40 5.36
C MET A 28 -15.28 9.01 6.67
N ASN A 29 -16.04 8.88 7.76
CA ASN A 29 -15.62 9.31 9.08
C ASN A 29 -14.52 8.38 9.63
N GLU A 30 -14.66 7.07 9.42
CA GLU A 30 -13.64 6.08 9.82
C GLU A 30 -12.34 6.27 9.02
N LEU A 31 -12.43 6.46 7.71
CA LEU A 31 -11.28 6.77 6.86
C LEU A 31 -10.58 8.06 7.31
N SER A 32 -11.35 9.08 7.69
CA SER A 32 -10.79 10.32 8.26
C SER A 32 -10.15 10.08 9.62
N GLY A 33 -10.77 9.28 10.50
CA GLY A 33 -10.22 8.94 11.81
C GLY A 33 -8.91 8.16 11.70
N PHE A 34 -8.87 7.17 10.79
CA PHE A 34 -7.65 6.44 10.46
C PHE A 34 -6.55 7.37 9.94
N HIS A 35 -6.89 8.27 9.01
CA HIS A 35 -5.94 9.24 8.46
C HIS A 35 -5.36 10.18 9.53
N GLU A 36 -6.17 10.63 10.49
CA GLU A 36 -5.73 11.50 11.58
C GLU A 36 -4.70 10.85 12.52
N GLN A 37 -4.64 9.50 12.61
CA GLN A 37 -3.60 8.79 13.37
C GLN A 37 -2.17 9.13 12.88
N PHE A 38 -2.04 9.55 11.62
CA PHE A 38 -0.78 9.89 10.96
C PHE A 38 -0.54 11.40 10.86
N ALA A 39 -1.34 12.23 11.54
CA ALA A 39 -1.26 13.68 11.45
C ALA A 39 0.15 14.24 11.69
N ASP A 40 0.84 13.67 12.69
CA ASP A 40 2.18 14.03 13.13
C ASP A 40 3.31 13.41 12.29
N CYS A 41 2.98 12.76 11.16
CA CYS A 41 3.92 12.30 10.14
C CYS A 41 4.15 13.36 9.05
N PHE A 42 3.35 14.44 9.04
CA PHE A 42 3.42 15.50 8.05
C PHE A 42 3.89 16.81 8.68
N GLN A 43 4.77 17.53 7.99
CA GLN A 43 5.22 18.86 8.45
C GLN A 43 4.18 19.96 8.22
N ARG A 44 3.27 19.77 7.26
CA ARG A 44 2.29 20.77 6.82
C ARG A 44 0.90 20.17 6.70
N SER A 45 -0.11 20.94 7.10
CA SER A 45 -1.52 20.51 7.03
C SER A 45 -1.98 20.30 5.59
N GLU A 46 -1.45 21.06 4.62
CA GLU A 46 -1.77 20.90 3.20
C GLU A 46 -1.24 19.57 2.66
N SER A 47 -0.03 19.15 3.07
CA SER A 47 0.53 17.85 2.67
C SER A 47 -0.32 16.70 3.22
N ARG A 48 -0.72 16.82 4.50
CA ARG A 48 -1.65 15.87 5.12
C ARG A 48 -3.00 15.81 4.38
N ALA A 49 -3.55 16.94 3.97
CA ALA A 49 -4.80 17.00 3.19
C ALA A 49 -4.63 16.38 1.78
N HIS A 50 -3.49 16.58 1.13
CA HIS A 50 -3.19 15.94 -0.14
C HIS A 50 -3.02 14.43 -0.01
N PHE A 51 -2.45 13.93 1.10
CA PHE A 51 -2.40 12.50 1.40
C PHE A 51 -3.79 11.89 1.50
N PHE A 52 -4.72 12.56 2.21
CA PHE A 52 -6.11 12.09 2.30
C PHE A 52 -6.79 12.03 0.94
N LYS A 53 -6.64 13.08 0.12
CA LYS A 53 -7.16 13.11 -1.26
C LYS A 53 -6.57 12.01 -2.12
N TYR A 54 -5.26 11.76 -2.00
CA TYR A 54 -4.59 10.68 -2.72
C TYR A 54 -5.15 9.31 -2.30
N MET A 55 -5.27 9.06 -0.98
CA MET A 55 -5.84 7.84 -0.43
C MET A 55 -7.28 7.59 -0.92
N ALA A 56 -8.14 8.60 -0.84
CA ALA A 56 -9.50 8.53 -1.38
C ALA A 56 -9.50 8.21 -2.89
N GLY A 57 -8.59 8.83 -3.65
CA GLY A 57 -8.40 8.55 -5.08
C GLY A 57 -8.01 7.10 -5.37
N GLN A 58 -7.10 6.53 -4.57
CA GLN A 58 -6.68 5.13 -4.69
C GLN A 58 -7.86 4.16 -4.50
N PHE A 59 -8.74 4.43 -3.52
CA PHE A 59 -9.91 3.60 -3.22
C PHE A 59 -11.15 3.90 -4.09
N SER A 60 -11.13 4.98 -4.88
CA SER A 60 -12.26 5.36 -5.75
C SER A 60 -12.48 4.37 -6.91
N PRO A 61 -13.56 4.47 -7.69
CA PRO A 61 -13.76 3.61 -8.87
C PRO A 61 -13.00 4.06 -10.13
N ILE A 62 -12.19 5.13 -10.08
CA ILE A 62 -11.48 5.60 -11.29
C ILE A 62 -10.50 4.53 -11.79
N GLU A 63 -10.47 4.33 -13.11
CA GLU A 63 -9.66 3.29 -13.75
C GLU A 63 -8.16 3.60 -13.67
N ARG A 64 -7.76 4.82 -14.05
CA ARG A 64 -6.37 5.26 -14.00
C ARG A 64 -6.07 5.94 -12.66
N LYS A 65 -5.18 5.33 -11.88
CA LYS A 65 -4.76 5.77 -10.54
C LYS A 65 -3.51 6.67 -10.53
N SER A 66 -3.26 7.41 -11.61
CA SER A 66 -2.21 8.44 -11.59
C SER A 66 -2.71 9.72 -10.90
N ILE A 67 -1.78 10.60 -10.54
CA ILE A 67 -2.09 11.81 -9.76
C ILE A 67 -3.09 12.72 -10.47
N GLU A 68 -2.96 12.92 -11.78
CA GLU A 68 -3.84 13.81 -12.54
C GLU A 68 -5.31 13.33 -12.54
N PRO A 69 -5.63 12.08 -12.94
CA PRO A 69 -6.98 11.53 -12.81
C PRO A 69 -7.54 11.61 -11.38
N ILE A 70 -6.72 11.30 -10.38
CA ILE A 70 -7.14 11.40 -8.97
C ILE A 70 -7.49 12.85 -8.62
N ALA A 71 -6.62 13.79 -8.94
CA ALA A 71 -6.80 15.19 -8.62
C ALA A 71 -8.04 15.80 -9.31
N LEU A 72 -8.39 15.34 -10.51
CA LEU A 72 -9.61 15.75 -11.20
C LEU A 72 -10.88 15.11 -10.61
N ALA A 73 -10.77 13.94 -9.98
CA ALA A 73 -11.91 13.20 -9.43
C ALA A 73 -12.25 13.57 -7.98
N VAL A 74 -11.30 14.11 -7.22
CA VAL A 74 -11.52 14.50 -5.81
C VAL A 74 -11.92 15.96 -5.67
N LYS A 75 -12.77 16.24 -4.68
CA LYS A 75 -13.20 17.61 -4.36
C LYS A 75 -11.99 18.49 -4.03
N ASP A 76 -11.97 19.70 -4.62
CA ASP A 76 -10.90 20.69 -4.46
C ASP A 76 -9.50 20.13 -4.78
N GLY A 77 -9.43 19.13 -5.67
CA GLY A 77 -8.15 18.56 -6.11
C GLY A 77 -7.37 19.53 -6.99
N ASN A 78 -6.04 19.47 -6.89
CA ASN A 78 -5.14 20.28 -7.69
C ASN A 78 -3.99 19.41 -8.18
N VAL A 79 -3.91 19.22 -9.51
CA VAL A 79 -2.94 18.31 -10.14
C VAL A 79 -1.51 18.64 -9.73
N ARG A 80 -1.10 19.91 -9.82
CA ARG A 80 0.28 20.33 -9.52
C ARG A 80 0.62 20.16 -8.04
N ALA A 81 -0.29 20.54 -7.16
CA ALA A 81 -0.06 20.45 -5.72
C ALA A 81 0.00 18.99 -5.24
N MET A 82 -0.90 18.13 -5.75
CA MET A 82 -0.89 16.70 -5.42
C MET A 82 0.32 15.98 -6.04
N GLN A 83 0.76 16.38 -7.23
CA GLN A 83 1.97 15.83 -7.85
C GLN A 83 3.18 16.14 -6.97
N ARG A 84 3.36 17.43 -6.62
CA ARG A 84 4.44 17.86 -5.72
C ARG A 84 4.37 17.18 -4.36
N PHE A 85 3.16 16.93 -3.84
CA PHE A 85 3.00 16.19 -2.60
C PHE A 85 3.60 14.79 -2.69
N VAL A 86 3.27 14.01 -3.73
CA VAL A 86 3.74 12.63 -3.86
C VAL A 86 5.23 12.55 -4.25
N SER A 87 5.77 13.53 -4.96
CA SER A 87 7.17 13.53 -5.39
C SER A 87 8.15 14.16 -4.41
N ASP A 88 7.83 15.31 -3.82
CA ASP A 88 8.81 16.18 -3.18
C ASP A 88 8.48 16.56 -1.73
N ALA A 89 7.20 16.47 -1.32
CA ALA A 89 6.83 16.90 0.02
C ALA A 89 7.34 15.90 1.07
N PRO A 90 8.03 16.36 2.12
CA PRO A 90 8.53 15.46 3.15
C PRO A 90 7.38 14.91 4.01
N TRP A 91 7.39 13.61 4.22
CA TRP A 91 6.67 12.93 5.30
C TRP A 91 7.61 11.95 5.99
N ASP A 92 7.35 11.69 7.27
CA ASP A 92 8.14 10.75 8.06
C ASP A 92 7.67 9.32 7.80
N ASP A 93 8.27 8.67 6.79
CA ASP A 93 7.95 7.30 6.37
C ASP A 93 8.21 6.28 7.49
N ASN A 94 9.30 6.46 8.24
CA ASN A 94 9.66 5.59 9.36
C ASN A 94 8.62 5.69 10.49
N LYS A 95 8.18 6.90 10.81
CA LYS A 95 7.12 7.10 11.81
C LYS A 95 5.78 6.57 11.33
N MET A 96 5.45 6.77 10.05
CA MET A 96 4.22 6.26 9.46
C MET A 96 4.16 4.73 9.53
N ILE A 97 5.23 4.03 9.12
CA ILE A 97 5.26 2.57 9.17
C ILE A 97 5.26 2.04 10.61
N ALA A 98 5.92 2.72 11.56
CA ALA A 98 5.88 2.34 12.98
C ALA A 98 4.46 2.46 13.56
N LYS A 99 3.76 3.58 13.29
CA LYS A 99 2.36 3.76 13.70
C LYS A 99 1.44 2.71 13.09
N TYR A 100 1.60 2.45 11.80
CA TYR A 100 0.78 1.45 11.12
C TYR A 100 1.00 0.04 11.71
N ARG A 101 2.25 -0.33 12.03
CA ARG A 101 2.55 -1.60 12.72
C ARG A 101 1.94 -1.68 14.12
N ASN A 102 1.91 -0.57 14.85
CA ASN A 102 1.23 -0.54 16.15
C ASN A 102 -0.27 -0.78 16.00
N LEU A 103 -0.93 -0.13 15.03
CA LEU A 103 -2.34 -0.40 14.73
C LEU A 103 -2.58 -1.87 14.38
N VAL A 104 -1.72 -2.45 13.52
CA VAL A 104 -1.79 -3.89 13.18
C VAL A 104 -1.59 -4.77 14.42
N ASN A 105 -0.68 -4.40 15.33
CA ASN A 105 -0.45 -5.15 16.56
C ASN A 105 -1.63 -5.03 17.53
N ASP A 106 -2.25 -3.86 17.63
CA ASP A 106 -3.42 -3.64 18.49
C ASP A 106 -4.63 -4.47 17.99
N ASP A 107 -4.81 -4.57 16.68
CA ASP A 107 -5.94 -5.28 16.07
C ASP A 107 -5.70 -6.79 15.89
N LEU A 108 -4.48 -7.18 15.49
CA LEU A 108 -4.15 -8.53 15.03
C LEU A 108 -3.05 -9.22 15.85
N GLY A 109 -2.46 -8.53 16.83
CA GLY A 109 -1.34 -9.03 17.63
C GLY A 109 -1.67 -10.34 18.34
N SER A 110 -0.78 -11.32 18.21
CA SER A 110 -0.94 -12.65 18.77
C SER A 110 0.43 -13.25 19.12
N PRO A 111 0.56 -13.99 20.24
CA PRO A 111 1.76 -14.76 20.54
C PRO A 111 2.14 -15.77 19.46
N ASP A 112 1.15 -16.26 18.70
CA ASP A 112 1.31 -17.26 17.64
C ASP A 112 1.34 -16.63 16.23
N GLY A 113 1.48 -15.30 16.15
CA GLY A 113 1.59 -14.57 14.89
C GLY A 113 2.88 -14.87 14.12
N ALA A 114 2.81 -14.79 12.78
CA ALA A 114 3.94 -15.04 11.90
C ALA A 114 4.14 -13.90 10.89
N LEU A 115 5.39 -13.74 10.44
CA LEU A 115 5.75 -12.87 9.31
C LEU A 115 6.01 -13.72 8.06
N ILE A 116 5.32 -13.37 6.98
CA ILE A 116 5.49 -13.94 5.66
C ILE A 116 6.22 -12.92 4.80
N PHE A 117 7.27 -13.35 4.11
CA PHE A 117 7.98 -12.55 3.12
C PHE A 117 7.74 -13.15 1.74
N ASP A 118 7.32 -12.31 0.81
CA ASP A 118 7.08 -12.71 -0.57
C ASP A 118 7.39 -11.55 -1.52
N GLU A 119 7.84 -11.86 -2.73
CA GLU A 119 8.07 -10.86 -3.76
C GLU A 119 6.90 -10.77 -4.76
N SER A 120 6.66 -9.56 -5.27
CA SER A 120 5.72 -9.34 -6.37
C SER A 120 6.37 -8.56 -7.49
N GLY A 121 6.20 -9.06 -8.72
CA GLY A 121 6.73 -8.46 -9.93
C GLY A 121 5.71 -7.56 -10.63
N PHE A 122 6.13 -6.36 -11.01
CA PHE A 122 5.34 -5.37 -11.75
C PHE A 122 5.97 -5.16 -13.12
N ILE A 123 5.30 -5.62 -14.18
CA ILE A 123 5.77 -5.46 -15.56
C ILE A 123 5.85 -3.96 -15.89
N LYS A 124 6.95 -3.55 -16.54
CA LYS A 124 7.18 -2.18 -17.00
C LYS A 124 7.56 -2.14 -18.47
N LYS A 125 7.20 -1.05 -19.14
CA LYS A 125 7.69 -0.67 -20.46
C LYS A 125 8.56 0.56 -20.29
N GLY A 126 9.87 0.46 -20.56
CA GLY A 126 10.84 1.56 -20.39
C GLY A 126 11.87 1.31 -19.27
N LYS A 127 12.71 2.33 -19.02
CA LYS A 127 13.85 2.29 -18.10
C LYS A 127 13.75 3.28 -16.92
N ASP A 128 12.73 4.14 -16.91
CA ASP A 128 12.66 5.29 -16.00
C ASP A 128 12.12 4.95 -14.60
N SER A 129 11.63 3.72 -14.40
CA SER A 129 11.17 3.26 -13.09
C SER A 129 12.35 2.73 -12.28
N ILE A 130 12.59 3.28 -11.09
CA ILE A 130 13.68 2.85 -10.20
C ILE A 130 13.71 1.32 -10.01
N GLY A 131 14.88 0.69 -10.09
CA GLY A 131 15.00 -0.77 -9.94
C GLY A 131 14.40 -1.60 -11.09
N VAL A 132 13.93 -1.00 -12.19
CA VAL A 132 13.43 -1.77 -13.34
C VAL A 132 14.58 -2.48 -14.07
N ALA A 133 14.37 -3.76 -14.37
CA ALA A 133 15.34 -4.57 -15.07
C ALA A 133 14.69 -5.77 -15.76
N ARG A 134 15.42 -6.39 -16.69
CA ARG A 134 15.13 -7.75 -17.13
C ARG A 134 15.51 -8.72 -16.01
N GLN A 135 14.51 -9.22 -15.30
CA GLN A 135 14.65 -10.16 -14.18
C GLN A 135 13.41 -11.07 -14.15
N TYR A 136 13.44 -12.12 -13.33
CA TYR A 136 12.29 -13.00 -13.20
C TYR A 136 11.10 -12.24 -12.60
N CYS A 137 9.96 -12.25 -13.28
CA CYS A 137 8.72 -11.63 -12.84
C CYS A 137 7.74 -12.74 -12.44
N GLY A 138 7.57 -12.96 -11.13
CA GLY A 138 6.68 -14.00 -10.60
C GLY A 138 5.28 -13.94 -11.21
N THR A 139 4.69 -12.74 -11.27
CA THR A 139 3.37 -12.48 -11.87
C THR A 139 3.26 -12.87 -13.35
N ALA A 140 4.37 -12.80 -14.10
CA ALA A 140 4.40 -13.15 -15.52
C ALA A 140 4.89 -14.59 -15.78
N GLY A 141 5.42 -15.28 -14.76
CA GLY A 141 6.02 -16.61 -14.88
C GLY A 141 7.26 -16.69 -15.78
N LYS A 142 7.93 -15.56 -16.02
CA LYS A 142 9.07 -15.49 -16.95
C LYS A 142 9.99 -14.32 -16.65
N VAL A 143 11.17 -14.34 -17.27
CA VAL A 143 12.06 -13.17 -17.31
C VAL A 143 11.49 -12.12 -18.25
N ASP A 144 11.20 -10.94 -17.72
CA ASP A 144 10.72 -9.78 -18.47
C ASP A 144 11.23 -8.49 -17.81
N ASN A 145 11.00 -7.34 -18.45
CA ASN A 145 11.30 -6.05 -17.86
C ASN A 145 10.27 -5.73 -16.76
N CYS A 146 10.70 -5.79 -15.50
CA CYS A 146 9.84 -5.55 -14.34
C CYS A 146 10.59 -4.84 -13.20
N GLN A 147 9.80 -4.25 -12.30
CA GLN A 147 10.22 -3.92 -10.93
C GLN A 147 9.78 -5.08 -10.02
N VAL A 148 10.54 -5.34 -8.96
CA VAL A 148 10.19 -6.35 -7.96
C VAL A 148 10.13 -5.67 -6.59
N GLY A 149 8.97 -5.76 -5.95
CA GLY A 149 8.81 -5.37 -4.54
C GLY A 149 8.86 -6.61 -3.66
N VAL A 150 9.58 -6.54 -2.54
CA VAL A 150 9.53 -7.53 -1.47
C VAL A 150 8.63 -6.99 -0.38
N PHE A 151 7.65 -7.79 0.02
CA PHE A 151 6.61 -7.40 0.97
C PHE A 151 6.69 -8.29 2.20
N ALA A 152 6.50 -7.69 3.37
CA ALA A 152 6.29 -8.42 4.61
C ALA A 152 4.80 -8.37 4.96
N ALA A 153 4.19 -9.52 5.19
CA ALA A 153 2.84 -9.65 5.70
C ALA A 153 2.87 -10.26 7.10
N TYR A 154 2.07 -9.73 8.01
CA TYR A 154 1.79 -10.34 9.30
C TYR A 154 0.51 -11.16 9.20
N VAL A 155 0.50 -12.34 9.80
CA VAL A 155 -0.66 -13.23 9.89
C VAL A 155 -0.81 -13.76 11.31
N SER A 156 -2.05 -13.87 11.77
CA SER A 156 -2.41 -14.51 13.03
C SER A 156 -3.80 -15.12 12.91
N GLU A 157 -4.30 -15.69 13.99
CA GLU A 157 -5.68 -16.15 14.10
C GLU A 157 -6.71 -15.02 13.97
N GLN A 158 -6.29 -13.77 14.18
CA GLN A 158 -7.14 -12.58 14.07
C GLN A 158 -7.24 -12.04 12.65
N GLY A 159 -6.35 -12.47 11.73
CA GLY A 159 -6.36 -12.00 10.34
C GLY A 159 -4.96 -11.81 9.76
N TYR A 160 -4.84 -10.92 8.79
CA TYR A 160 -3.58 -10.63 8.11
C TYR A 160 -3.51 -9.18 7.60
N ALA A 161 -2.29 -8.64 7.55
CA ALA A 161 -2.01 -7.30 7.02
C ALA A 161 -0.61 -7.25 6.40
N LEU A 162 -0.41 -6.41 5.38
CA LEU A 162 0.95 -6.04 4.97
C LEU A 162 1.55 -5.15 6.06
N VAL A 163 2.82 -5.29 6.39
CA VAL A 163 3.48 -4.55 7.50
C VAL A 163 4.82 -3.93 7.10
N ASP A 164 5.38 -4.32 5.97
CA ASP A 164 6.53 -3.66 5.35
C ASP A 164 6.55 -3.87 3.84
N LYS A 165 7.32 -3.02 3.17
CA LYS A 165 7.66 -3.15 1.76
C LYS A 165 9.06 -2.61 1.50
N ARG A 166 9.80 -3.26 0.61
CA ARG A 166 11.05 -2.76 0.05
C ARG A 166 11.09 -3.04 -1.44
N LEU A 167 11.71 -2.13 -2.19
CA LEU A 167 11.98 -2.36 -3.59
C LEU A 167 13.27 -3.17 -3.72
N PHE A 168 13.25 -4.27 -4.48
CA PHE A 168 14.47 -4.95 -4.86
C PHE A 168 15.18 -4.14 -5.94
N ILE A 169 16.42 -3.75 -5.67
CA ILE A 169 17.27 -3.00 -6.61
C ILE A 169 18.32 -3.95 -7.18
N PRO A 170 18.25 -4.33 -8.46
CA PRO A 170 19.23 -5.20 -9.09
C PRO A 170 20.62 -4.57 -9.07
N GLN A 171 21.67 -5.39 -8.88
CA GLN A 171 23.05 -4.90 -8.73
C GLN A 171 23.51 -3.92 -9.81
N LYS A 172 23.07 -4.10 -11.06
CA LYS A 172 23.38 -3.20 -12.18
C LYS A 172 22.92 -1.75 -11.99
N TRP A 173 21.99 -1.48 -11.07
CA TRP A 173 21.56 -0.10 -10.74
C TRP A 173 22.58 0.64 -9.87
N PHE A 174 23.62 -0.05 -9.39
CA PHE A 174 24.71 0.53 -8.61
C PHE A 174 26.02 0.63 -9.42
N THR A 175 25.95 0.44 -10.73
CA THR A 175 27.09 0.63 -11.64
C THR A 175 27.01 1.99 -12.32
N ASP A 176 28.13 2.50 -12.83
CA ASP A 176 28.23 3.82 -13.48
C ASP A 176 27.29 4.04 -14.70
N ASP A 177 26.73 2.96 -15.26
CA ASP A 177 25.76 3.02 -16.36
C ASP A 177 24.39 3.61 -15.96
N TYR A 178 24.14 3.85 -14.67
CA TYR A 178 22.88 4.34 -14.08
C TYR A 178 23.10 5.50 -13.12
#